data_AF-A4S717-F1
#
_entry.id   AF-A4S717-F1
#
_cell.length_a   1.000
_cell.length_b   1.000
_cell.length_c   1.000
_cell.angle_alpha   90.00
_cell.angle_beta   90.00
_cell.angle_gamma   90.00
#
_symmetry.space_group_name_H-M   'P 1'
#
loop_
_entity.id
_entity.type
_entity.pdbx_description
1 polymer ?
#
loop_
_entity_poly.entity_id
_entity_poly.type
_entity_poly.pdbx_seq_one_letter_code
_entity_poly.pdbx_strand_id
1 'polypeptide(L)'
;AKSKRDAYDVERRALEANDDKLRELRENIDRDYGPDDALISLQGLCFDQKIEKYVYKACPFGEAKQDNTQLGRNSEGVRIDADGKTMTLKFADGDACWNGPKRSLTLTLKCGDKERLAAIEEPSRCEYVGVFYAPAACDD
;
A
#
# COMPACT_ATOMS: atom_id res chain seq x y z
N ALA A 1 -40.07 20.55 -9.03
CA ALA A 1 -39.11 21.03 -8.01
C ALA A 1 -38.20 19.91 -7.48
N LYS A 2 -38.75 18.78 -7.00
CA LYS A 2 -37.97 17.62 -6.50
C LYS A 2 -36.96 17.07 -7.54
N SER A 3 -37.43 16.82 -8.77
CA SER A 3 -36.58 16.34 -9.87
C SER A 3 -35.39 17.24 -10.26
N LYS A 4 -35.48 18.58 -10.10
CA LYS A 4 -34.34 19.47 -10.37
C LYS A 4 -33.27 19.40 -9.26
N ARG A 5 -33.70 19.21 -7.99
CA ARG A 5 -32.79 18.99 -6.87
C ARG A 5 -32.12 17.63 -6.97
N ASP A 6 -32.88 16.59 -7.31
CA ASP A 6 -32.35 15.25 -7.51
C ASP A 6 -31.30 15.23 -8.65
N ALA A 7 -31.58 15.90 -9.77
CA ALA A 7 -30.62 16.04 -10.87
C ALA A 7 -29.34 16.81 -10.46
N TYR A 8 -29.49 17.89 -9.69
CA TYR A 8 -28.35 18.64 -9.15
C TYR A 8 -27.51 17.79 -8.19
N ASP A 9 -28.14 16.99 -7.32
CA ASP A 9 -27.44 16.14 -6.37
C ASP A 9 -26.67 15.00 -7.06
N VAL A 10 -27.19 14.47 -8.17
CA VAL A 10 -26.48 13.50 -9.01
C VAL A 10 -25.24 14.12 -9.64
N GLU A 11 -25.38 15.29 -10.27
CA GLU A 11 -24.26 15.99 -10.92
C GLU A 11 -23.18 16.37 -9.90
N ARG A 12 -23.58 16.86 -8.71
CA ARG A 12 -22.66 17.18 -7.62
C ARG A 12 -21.86 15.96 -7.16
N ARG A 13 -22.50 14.82 -6.96
CA ARG A 13 -21.81 13.57 -6.58
C ARG A 13 -20.84 13.11 -7.66
N ALA A 14 -21.21 13.26 -8.93
CA ALA A 14 -20.32 12.93 -10.04
C ALA A 14 -19.08 13.84 -10.08
N LEU A 15 -19.28 15.14 -9.82
CA LEU A 15 -18.17 16.10 -9.70
C LEU A 15 -17.24 15.75 -8.54
N GLU A 16 -17.79 15.50 -7.35
CA GLU A 16 -17.02 15.08 -6.16
C GLU A 16 -16.20 13.81 -6.44
N ALA A 17 -16.80 12.81 -7.09
CA ALA A 17 -16.11 11.58 -7.48
C ALA A 17 -14.98 11.81 -8.50
N ASN A 18 -15.18 12.72 -9.46
CA ASN A 18 -14.15 13.07 -10.44
C ASN A 18 -12.99 13.85 -9.79
N ASP A 19 -13.28 14.76 -8.87
CA ASP A 19 -12.25 15.50 -8.13
C ASP A 19 -11.40 14.56 -7.26
N ASP A 20 -12.04 13.58 -6.60
CA ASP A 20 -11.35 12.54 -5.86
C ASP A 20 -10.47 11.67 -6.77
N LYS A 21 -10.95 11.32 -7.97
CA LYS A 21 -10.19 10.56 -8.97
C LYS A 21 -8.99 11.35 -9.50
N LEU A 22 -9.17 12.64 -9.75
CA LEU A 22 -8.09 13.52 -10.19
C LEU A 22 -7.00 13.64 -9.11
N ARG A 23 -7.39 13.73 -7.84
CA ARG A 23 -6.44 13.75 -6.72
C ARG A 23 -5.65 12.44 -6.65
N GLU A 24 -6.34 11.30 -6.72
CA GLU A 24 -5.69 9.98 -6.75
C GLU A 24 -4.70 9.84 -7.92
N LEU A 25 -5.10 10.26 -9.13
CA LEU A 25 -4.24 10.19 -10.31
C LEU A 25 -2.97 11.04 -10.17
N ARG A 26 -3.10 12.25 -9.61
CA ARG A 26 -1.94 13.12 -9.34
C ARG A 26 -1.01 12.50 -8.31
N GLU A 27 -1.57 11.97 -7.22
CA GLU A 27 -0.79 11.27 -6.18
C GLU A 27 -0.08 10.02 -6.71
N ASN A 28 -0.58 9.39 -7.77
CA ASN A 28 0.10 8.28 -8.43
C ASN A 28 1.22 8.77 -9.34
N ILE A 29 1.01 9.83 -10.12
CA ILE A 29 2.04 10.41 -10.99
C ILE A 29 3.27 10.86 -10.18
N ASP A 30 3.05 11.48 -9.02
CA ASP A 30 4.12 12.05 -8.21
C ASP A 30 4.78 11.04 -7.25
N ARG A 31 4.38 9.77 -7.29
CA ARG A 31 4.86 8.75 -6.35
C ARG A 31 6.22 8.19 -6.76
N ASP A 32 7.03 7.86 -5.76
CA ASP A 32 8.28 7.13 -5.97
C ASP A 32 8.00 5.63 -6.21
N TYR A 33 8.30 5.16 -7.41
CA TYR A 33 8.20 3.75 -7.83
C TYR A 33 9.53 3.00 -7.78
N GLY A 34 10.51 3.54 -7.07
CA GLY A 34 11.87 3.05 -7.00
C GLY A 34 12.72 3.48 -8.20
N PRO A 35 13.97 3.00 -8.28
CA PRO A 35 14.87 3.30 -9.39
C PRO A 35 14.23 2.98 -10.75
N ASP A 36 14.34 3.91 -11.69
CA ASP A 36 13.80 3.82 -13.06
C ASP A 36 12.30 3.48 -13.13
N ASP A 37 11.54 3.82 -12.07
CA ASP A 37 10.14 3.45 -11.88
C ASP A 37 9.87 1.95 -12.03
N ALA A 38 10.87 1.10 -11.77
CA ALA A 38 10.83 -0.33 -12.07
C ALA A 38 9.69 -1.08 -11.37
N LEU A 39 9.18 -0.56 -10.26
CA LEU A 39 8.08 -1.18 -9.50
C LEU A 39 6.69 -0.64 -9.89
N ILE A 40 6.58 0.31 -10.83
CA ILE A 40 5.28 0.91 -11.23
C ILE A 40 4.24 -0.12 -11.67
N SER A 41 4.69 -1.25 -12.23
CA SER A 41 3.85 -2.37 -12.66
C SER A 41 3.10 -3.05 -11.51
N LEU A 42 3.53 -2.85 -10.25
CA LEU A 42 2.87 -3.38 -9.06
C LEU A 42 1.63 -2.56 -8.63
N GLN A 43 1.43 -1.37 -9.19
CA GLN A 43 0.29 -0.53 -8.86
C GLN A 43 -1.04 -1.27 -9.13
N GLY A 44 -1.87 -1.38 -8.10
CA GLY A 44 -3.18 -2.03 -8.19
C GLY A 44 -3.13 -3.56 -8.12
N LEU A 45 -1.94 -4.16 -8.06
CA LEU A 45 -1.76 -5.58 -7.77
C LEU A 45 -1.73 -5.80 -6.26
N CYS A 46 -2.25 -6.94 -5.81
CA CYS A 46 -2.28 -7.32 -4.40
C CYS A 46 -1.81 -8.76 -4.24
N PHE A 47 -1.05 -9.01 -3.17
CA PHE A 47 -0.42 -10.29 -2.91
C PHE A 47 -0.76 -10.77 -1.50
N ASP A 48 -1.21 -12.02 -1.43
CA ASP A 48 -1.72 -12.62 -0.21
C ASP A 48 -0.81 -13.74 0.26
N GLN A 49 -0.57 -13.80 1.57
CA GLN A 49 0.17 -14.88 2.21
C GLN A 49 -0.50 -15.24 3.52
N LYS A 50 -0.82 -16.54 3.68
CA LYS A 50 -1.30 -17.07 4.96
C LYS A 50 -0.10 -17.35 5.86
N ILE A 51 -0.11 -16.76 7.06
CA ILE A 51 0.92 -16.94 8.08
C ILE A 51 0.20 -17.29 9.38
N GLU A 52 0.52 -18.47 9.91
CA GLU A 52 -0.21 -19.09 11.02
C GLU A 52 -1.73 -19.12 10.75
N LYS A 53 -2.49 -18.32 11.50
CA LYS A 53 -3.95 -18.25 11.41
C LYS A 53 -4.48 -17.06 10.61
N TYR A 54 -3.62 -16.13 10.22
CA TYR A 54 -4.01 -14.88 9.56
C TYR A 54 -3.66 -14.88 8.07
N VAL A 55 -4.47 -14.22 7.26
CA VAL A 55 -4.17 -13.92 5.86
C VAL A 55 -3.72 -12.47 5.78
N TYR A 56 -2.46 -12.28 5.41
CA TYR A 56 -1.93 -10.96 5.13
C TYR A 56 -2.06 -10.66 3.64
N LYS A 57 -2.55 -9.46 3.33
CA LYS A 57 -2.67 -8.92 1.97
C LYS A 57 -1.87 -7.63 1.92
N ALA A 58 -1.00 -7.49 0.92
CA ALA A 58 -0.31 -6.24 0.66
C ALA A 58 -0.47 -5.85 -0.82
N CYS A 59 -0.93 -4.63 -1.06
CA CYS A 59 -0.97 -4.03 -2.38
C CYS A 59 0.09 -2.92 -2.43
N PRO A 60 1.23 -3.08 -3.12
CA PRO A 60 2.20 -2.00 -3.31
C PRO A 60 1.50 -0.73 -3.80
N PHE A 61 1.86 0.43 -3.24
CA PHE A 61 1.22 1.71 -3.55
C PHE A 61 -0.28 1.78 -3.19
N GLY A 62 -0.76 0.83 -2.40
CA GLY A 62 -2.15 0.71 -1.96
C GLY A 62 -2.21 0.41 -0.47
N GLU A 63 -3.15 -0.45 -0.09
CA GLU A 63 -3.39 -0.83 1.31
C GLU A 63 -2.77 -2.20 1.65
N ALA A 64 -2.39 -2.35 2.91
CA ALA A 64 -2.07 -3.64 3.51
C ALA A 64 -3.08 -4.00 4.61
N LYS A 65 -3.41 -5.29 4.73
CA LYS A 65 -4.42 -5.83 5.65
C LYS A 65 -3.98 -7.15 6.27
N GLN A 66 -4.44 -7.40 7.50
CA GLN A 66 -4.44 -8.68 8.19
C GLN A 66 -5.89 -9.10 8.37
N ASP A 67 -6.34 -10.08 7.59
CA ASP A 67 -7.75 -10.39 7.39
C ASP A 67 -8.56 -9.12 7.05
N ASN A 68 -9.42 -8.67 7.97
CA ASN A 68 -10.23 -7.46 7.82
C ASN A 68 -9.60 -6.22 8.47
N THR A 69 -8.49 -6.37 9.18
CA THR A 69 -7.81 -5.29 9.91
C THR A 69 -6.86 -4.56 8.98
N GLN A 70 -7.00 -3.25 8.85
CA GLN A 70 -6.09 -2.43 8.05
C GLN A 70 -4.74 -2.25 8.77
N LEU A 71 -3.65 -2.64 8.11
CA LEU A 71 -2.29 -2.40 8.59
C LEU A 71 -1.74 -1.07 8.10
N GLY A 72 -2.29 -0.49 7.04
CA GLY A 72 -1.97 0.87 6.61
C GLY A 72 -2.07 1.05 5.10
N ARG A 73 -1.64 2.21 4.62
CA ARG A 73 -1.51 2.58 3.20
C ARG A 73 -0.07 2.97 2.89
N ASN A 74 0.44 2.53 1.74
CA ASN A 74 1.73 2.94 1.21
C ASN A 74 1.57 4.18 0.31
N SER A 75 1.49 5.35 0.95
CA SER A 75 1.32 6.64 0.26
C SER A 75 2.66 7.26 -0.18
N GLU A 76 3.76 6.91 0.50
CA GLU A 76 5.08 7.51 0.26
C GLU A 76 5.87 6.81 -0.86
N GLY A 77 5.34 5.72 -1.43
CA GLY A 77 6.04 4.95 -2.46
C GLY A 77 7.17 4.07 -1.91
N VAL A 78 8.17 3.84 -2.73
CA VAL A 78 9.42 3.15 -2.37
C VAL A 78 10.30 4.08 -1.55
N ARG A 79 10.89 3.55 -0.48
CA ARG A 79 11.94 4.25 0.27
C ARG A 79 13.23 3.50 0.16
N ILE A 80 14.33 4.22 0.00
CA ILE A 80 15.68 3.67 0.09
C ILE A 80 16.22 4.03 1.48
N ASP A 81 16.59 3.02 2.27
CA ASP A 81 17.15 3.21 3.60
C ASP A 81 18.55 3.86 3.54
N ALA A 82 19.08 4.25 4.70
CA ALA A 82 20.35 4.97 4.80
C ALA A 82 21.58 4.21 4.27
N ASP A 83 21.47 2.89 4.07
CA ASP A 83 22.51 2.08 3.45
C ASP A 83 22.58 2.23 1.92
N GLY A 84 21.61 2.93 1.32
CA GLY A 84 21.50 3.16 -0.12
C GLY A 84 21.11 1.93 -0.94
N LYS A 85 20.75 0.82 -0.29
CA LYS A 85 20.52 -0.48 -0.95
C LYS A 85 19.18 -1.09 -0.57
N THR A 86 18.79 -0.94 0.68
CA THR A 86 17.57 -1.57 1.18
C THR A 86 16.37 -0.73 0.76
N MET A 87 15.58 -1.28 -0.15
CA MET A 87 14.31 -0.68 -0.56
C MET A 87 13.17 -1.20 0.32
N THR A 88 12.28 -0.30 0.75
CA THR A 88 11.13 -0.65 1.59
C THR A 88 9.83 -0.02 1.10
N LEU A 89 8.72 -0.71 1.36
CA LEU A 89 7.37 -0.17 1.27
C LEU A 89 6.81 -0.03 2.68
N LYS A 90 6.64 1.22 3.12
CA LYS A 90 6.02 1.52 4.41
C LYS A 90 4.52 1.74 4.23
N PHE A 91 3.72 0.96 4.94
CA PHE A 91 2.29 1.10 5.08
C PHE A 91 2.00 1.70 6.44
N ALA A 92 1.41 2.89 6.48
CA ALA A 92 1.15 3.64 7.69
C ALA A 92 -0.34 3.98 7.85
N ASP A 93 -0.72 4.51 9.00
CA ASP A 93 -2.10 4.93 9.30
C ASP A 93 -3.15 3.82 9.18
N GLY A 94 -2.81 2.61 9.62
CA GLY A 94 -3.77 1.51 9.76
C GLY A 94 -4.76 1.69 10.92
N ASP A 95 -5.54 0.64 11.17
CA ASP A 95 -6.55 0.62 12.22
C ASP A 95 -5.96 0.86 13.60
N ALA A 96 -6.73 1.53 14.46
CA ALA A 96 -6.34 1.82 15.84
C ALA A 96 -6.04 0.53 16.63
N CYS A 97 -4.89 0.50 17.29
CA CYS A 97 -4.47 -0.60 18.15
C CYS A 97 -4.77 -0.27 19.61
N TRP A 98 -5.29 -1.24 20.35
CA TRP A 98 -5.49 -1.05 21.79
C TRP A 98 -4.15 -0.91 22.50
N ASN A 99 -3.94 0.23 23.16
CA ASN A 99 -2.72 0.53 23.91
C ASN A 99 -1.44 0.32 23.07
N GLY A 100 -1.47 0.84 21.85
CA GLY A 100 -0.39 0.78 20.87
C GLY A 100 -0.55 1.88 19.81
N PRO A 101 0.42 2.02 18.89
CA PRO A 101 0.30 2.95 17.79
C PRO A 101 -0.81 2.52 16.83
N LYS A 102 -1.17 3.38 15.87
CA LYS A 102 -1.91 2.90 14.69
C LYS A 102 -1.12 1.77 14.04
N ARG A 103 -1.82 0.75 13.54
CA ARG A 103 -1.13 -0.36 12.86
C ARG A 103 -0.29 0.14 11.71
N SER A 104 0.86 -0.49 11.51
CA SER A 104 1.77 -0.21 10.41
C SER A 104 2.43 -1.50 9.93
N LEU A 105 2.75 -1.58 8.64
CA LEU A 105 3.52 -2.68 8.07
C LEU A 105 4.69 -2.10 7.28
N THR A 106 5.89 -2.63 7.47
CA THR A 106 7.05 -2.30 6.63
C THR A 106 7.50 -3.54 5.89
N LEU A 107 7.43 -3.50 4.56
CA LEU A 107 7.91 -4.58 3.70
C LEU A 107 9.28 -4.22 3.14
N THR A 108 10.29 -5.03 3.42
CA THR A 108 11.58 -4.96 2.73
C THR A 108 11.48 -5.64 1.38
N LEU A 109 11.80 -4.91 0.31
CA LEU A 109 11.88 -5.42 -1.04
C LEU A 109 13.15 -6.24 -1.21
N LYS A 110 13.04 -7.45 -1.77
CA LYS A 110 14.18 -8.31 -2.09
C LYS A 110 14.06 -8.88 -3.49
N CYS A 111 15.21 -9.08 -4.13
CA CYS A 111 15.31 -9.80 -5.40
C CYS A 111 14.66 -11.19 -5.31
N GLY A 112 13.77 -11.51 -6.25
CA GLY A 112 13.14 -12.82 -6.37
C GLY A 112 12.68 -13.11 -7.80
N ASP A 113 12.39 -14.37 -8.08
CA ASP A 113 11.95 -14.87 -9.39
C ASP A 113 10.55 -14.37 -9.81
N LYS A 114 9.73 -13.98 -8.83
CA LYS A 114 8.37 -13.48 -9.01
C LYS A 114 7.95 -12.61 -7.85
N GLU A 115 6.91 -11.82 -8.07
CA GLU A 115 6.25 -11.03 -7.04
C GLU A 115 5.58 -11.94 -6.01
N ARG A 116 5.96 -11.80 -4.74
CA ARG A 116 5.28 -12.51 -3.65
C ARG A 116 5.50 -11.85 -2.30
N LEU A 117 4.43 -11.81 -1.53
CA LEU A 117 4.50 -11.56 -0.09
C LEU A 117 5.06 -12.80 0.61
N ALA A 118 6.08 -12.62 1.45
CA ALA A 118 6.73 -13.70 2.17
C ALA A 118 6.43 -13.61 3.68
N ALA A 119 7.43 -13.85 4.52
CA ALA A 119 7.28 -13.79 5.97
C ALA A 119 6.86 -12.39 6.43
N ILE A 120 5.97 -12.36 7.42
CA ILE A 120 5.57 -11.18 8.19
C ILE A 120 5.64 -11.57 9.66
N GLU A 121 6.22 -10.69 10.46
CA GLU A 121 6.39 -10.83 11.90
C GLU A 121 5.89 -9.56 12.60
N GLU A 122 5.46 -9.68 13.85
CA GLU A 122 5.05 -8.57 14.71
C GLU A 122 6.11 -8.38 15.82
N PRO A 123 7.25 -7.73 15.53
CA PRO A 123 8.31 -7.53 16.52
C PRO A 123 7.91 -6.58 17.65
N SER A 124 6.97 -5.66 17.39
CA SER A 124 6.38 -4.75 18.35
C SER A 124 4.87 -4.71 18.15
N ARG A 125 4.12 -4.43 19.22
CA ARG A 125 2.66 -4.46 19.18
C ARG A 125 2.13 -3.55 18.06
N CYS A 126 1.36 -4.14 17.15
CA CYS A 126 0.73 -3.47 16.01
C CYS A 126 1.72 -2.87 14.99
N GLU A 127 3.01 -3.19 15.09
CA GLU A 127 4.05 -2.82 14.14
C GLU A 127 4.57 -4.09 13.50
N TYR A 128 4.26 -4.26 12.22
CA TYR A 128 4.57 -5.45 11.46
C TYR A 128 5.76 -5.19 10.54
N VAL A 129 6.61 -6.18 10.37
CA VAL A 129 7.69 -6.18 9.38
C VAL A 129 7.58 -7.42 8.52
N GLY A 130 7.97 -7.32 7.26
CA GLY A 130 7.95 -8.47 6.37
C GLY A 130 8.84 -8.31 5.16
N VAL A 131 8.83 -9.33 4.31
CA VAL A 131 9.61 -9.34 3.06
C VAL A 131 8.65 -9.46 1.87
N PHE A 132 8.89 -8.64 0.87
CA PHE A 132 8.24 -8.74 -0.43
C PHE A 132 9.30 -9.01 -1.49
N TYR A 133 9.14 -10.10 -2.23
CA TYR A 133 10.03 -10.45 -3.33
C TYR A 133 9.51 -9.86 -4.63
N ALA A 134 10.40 -9.31 -5.45
CA ALA A 134 10.08 -8.84 -6.80
C ALA A 134 11.30 -9.00 -7.72
N PRO A 135 11.12 -9.38 -9.00
CA PRO A 135 12.19 -9.35 -9.99
C PRO A 135 12.78 -7.95 -10.18
N ALA A 136 11.94 -6.91 -10.11
CA ALA A 136 12.35 -5.51 -10.22
C ALA A 136 13.25 -5.02 -9.06
N ALA A 137 13.43 -5.83 -8.01
CA ALA A 137 14.35 -5.54 -6.90
C ALA A 137 15.69 -6.30 -7.02
N CYS A 138 15.94 -6.96 -8.15
CA CYS A 138 17.24 -7.54 -8.47
C CYS A 138 18.15 -6.49 -9.10
N ASP A 139 19.42 -6.49 -8.71
CA ASP A 139 20.47 -5.80 -9.47
C ASP A 139 20.69 -6.55 -10.80
N ASP A 140 20.96 -5.81 -11.88
CA ASP A 140 21.40 -6.38 -13.16
C ASP A 140 22.82 -6.99 -13.09
#